data_AF-A0A432S4Q9-F1
#
_entry.id   AF-A0A432S4Q9-F1
#
_cell.length_a   1.000
_cell.length_b   1.000
_cell.length_c   1.000
_cell.angle_alpha   90.00
_cell.angle_beta   90.00
_cell.angle_gamma   90.00
#
_symmetry.space_group_name_H-M   'P 1'
#
loop_
_entity.id
_entity.type
_entity.pdbx_description
1 polymer ?
#
loop_
_entity_poly.entity_id
_entity_poly.type
_entity_poly.pdbx_seq_one_letter_code
_entity_poly.pdbx_strand_id
1 'polypeptide(L)'
;MVKRLLNRVLVILIFFAYSFGEDLNKYFKEEKSLSAEPSKILVLSKTYGEFNPIGGFADGRYKLVDYDLKKVKPNIYYLKLIFQKKKGSFRFTQEVEYYFWYDGQVIAFKTYKGKVRYFIPDKKIKIIKRGEGYVIEEEPVVMSFVLPAIGGKVYLYLLFR
;
A
#
# COMPACT_ATOMS: atom_id res chain seq x y z
N MET A 1 -6.78 -19.09 46.05
CA MET A 1 -7.47 -17.85 45.61
C MET A 1 -6.71 -17.27 44.41
N VAL A 2 -7.18 -17.54 43.19
CA VAL A 2 -6.46 -17.24 41.94
C VAL A 2 -6.71 -15.79 41.53
N LYS A 3 -5.66 -14.94 41.54
CA LYS A 3 -5.71 -13.58 40.98
C LYS A 3 -5.79 -13.67 39.45
N ARG A 4 -6.98 -13.56 38.87
CA ARG A 4 -7.17 -13.21 37.45
C ARG A 4 -6.84 -11.73 37.28
N LEU A 5 -5.59 -11.41 36.95
CA LEU A 5 -5.22 -10.10 36.43
C LEU A 5 -5.78 -9.99 35.01
N LEU A 6 -6.83 -9.18 34.86
CA LEU A 6 -7.33 -8.70 33.57
C LEU A 6 -6.15 -8.12 32.78
N ASN A 7 -5.78 -8.77 31.67
CA ASN A 7 -4.89 -8.21 30.66
C ASN A 7 -5.58 -6.98 30.05
N ARG A 8 -5.40 -5.80 30.65
CA ARG A 8 -5.78 -4.52 30.06
C ARG A 8 -4.80 -4.23 28.92
N VAL A 9 -5.18 -4.59 27.70
CA VAL A 9 -4.45 -4.20 26.49
C VAL A 9 -4.70 -2.71 26.28
N LEU A 10 -3.69 -1.89 26.58
CA LEU A 10 -3.71 -0.46 26.27
C LEU A 10 -3.39 -0.30 24.78
N VAL A 11 -4.35 0.22 24.01
CA VAL A 11 -4.18 0.55 22.59
C VAL A 11 -3.94 2.06 22.49
N ILE A 12 -2.72 2.45 22.10
CA ILE A 12 -2.39 3.85 21.81
C ILE A 12 -2.54 4.04 20.30
N LEU A 13 -3.55 4.81 19.90
CA LEU A 13 -3.80 5.21 18.51
C LEU A 13 -3.18 6.59 18.29
N ILE A 14 -2.20 6.68 17.40
CA ILE A 14 -1.65 7.97 16.94
C ILE A 14 -2.22 8.19 15.53
N PHE A 15 -3.17 9.12 15.41
CA PHE A 15 -3.77 9.49 14.13
C PHE A 15 -3.03 10.71 13.56
N PHE A 16 -2.40 10.55 12.40
CA PHE A 16 -2.01 11.68 11.54
C PHE A 16 -2.90 11.66 10.30
N ALA A 17 -4.11 12.22 10.42
CA ALA A 17 -5.00 12.41 9.28
C ALA A 17 -4.55 13.65 8.51
N TYR A 18 -3.83 13.47 7.41
CA TYR A 18 -3.49 14.57 6.51
C TYR A 18 -4.55 14.66 5.41
N SER A 19 -5.55 15.51 5.63
CA SER A 19 -6.54 15.85 4.59
C SER A 19 -5.94 16.89 3.64
N PHE A 20 -5.26 16.43 2.58
CA PHE A 20 -4.90 17.32 1.48
C PHE A 20 -6.13 17.55 0.61
N GLY A 21 -6.87 18.64 0.86
CA GLY A 21 -7.97 19.14 0.02
C GLY A 21 -7.53 19.68 -1.36
N GLU A 22 -6.45 19.14 -1.94
CA GLU A 22 -5.99 19.50 -3.27
C GLU A 22 -6.71 18.66 -4.33
N ASP A 23 -7.07 19.29 -5.46
CA ASP A 23 -7.64 18.58 -6.59
C ASP A 23 -6.63 17.55 -7.15
N LEU A 24 -6.92 16.27 -6.90
CA LEU A 24 -6.11 15.14 -7.37
C LEU A 24 -5.94 15.14 -8.89
N ASN A 25 -6.91 15.67 -9.66
CA ASN A 25 -6.78 15.77 -11.11
C ASN A 25 -5.68 16.77 -11.49
N LYS A 26 -5.62 17.91 -10.80
CA LYS A 26 -4.56 18.90 -10.98
C LYS A 26 -3.21 18.34 -10.53
N TYR A 27 -3.18 17.58 -9.44
CA TYR A 27 -1.96 16.95 -8.93
C TYR A 27 -1.38 15.94 -9.93
N PHE A 28 -2.23 15.11 -10.54
CA PHE A 28 -1.84 14.10 -11.52
C PHE A 28 -1.98 14.56 -12.99
N LYS A 29 -1.90 15.86 -13.25
CA LYS A 29 -2.12 16.41 -14.60
C LYS A 29 -1.10 15.96 -15.67
N GLU A 30 0.09 15.58 -15.22
CA GLU A 30 1.19 15.16 -16.11
C GLU A 30 1.06 13.67 -16.48
N GLU A 31 0.32 12.92 -15.69
CA GLU A 31 -0.01 11.53 -15.93
C GLU A 31 -1.11 11.46 -17.01
N LYS A 32 -0.68 11.47 -18.27
CA LYS A 32 -1.56 11.32 -19.43
C LYS A 32 -2.21 9.95 -19.40
N SER A 33 -3.53 9.90 -19.50
CA SER A 33 -4.29 8.65 -19.64
C SER A 33 -3.90 7.95 -20.94
N LEU A 34 -2.97 6.99 -20.89
CA LEU A 34 -3.01 5.89 -21.82
C LEU A 34 -4.16 5.01 -21.36
N SER A 35 -5.20 4.90 -22.18
CA SER A 35 -6.41 4.17 -21.88
C SER A 35 -6.10 2.67 -21.77
N ALA A 36 -5.54 2.22 -20.65
CA ALA A 36 -5.50 0.81 -20.32
C ALA A 36 -6.72 0.47 -19.48
N GLU A 37 -7.31 -0.69 -19.81
CA GLU A 37 -8.29 -1.41 -19.02
C GLU A 37 -7.89 -1.45 -17.53
N PRO A 38 -8.85 -1.43 -16.59
CA PRO A 38 -8.55 -1.44 -15.17
C PRO A 38 -7.87 -2.76 -14.79
N SER A 39 -6.54 -2.75 -14.67
CA SER A 39 -5.84 -3.86 -14.04
C SER A 39 -6.21 -3.94 -12.56
N LYS A 40 -6.46 -5.15 -12.10
CA LYS A 40 -6.79 -5.46 -10.71
C LYS A 40 -5.50 -5.35 -9.90
N ILE A 41 -5.45 -4.34 -9.05
CA ILE A 41 -4.35 -4.11 -8.11
C ILE A 41 -4.70 -4.80 -6.79
N LEU A 42 -3.75 -5.55 -6.23
CA LEU A 42 -3.89 -6.20 -4.94
C LEU A 42 -2.69 -5.87 -4.04
N VAL A 43 -2.96 -5.55 -2.77
CA VAL A 43 -1.91 -5.37 -1.75
C VAL A 43 -1.52 -6.73 -1.20
N LEU A 44 -0.23 -7.06 -1.26
CA LEU A 44 0.29 -8.34 -0.78
C LEU A 44 0.60 -8.29 0.72
N SER A 45 0.39 -9.41 1.40
CA SER A 45 0.62 -9.58 2.85
C SER A 45 2.07 -9.37 3.28
N LYS A 46 3.03 -9.47 2.36
CA LYS A 46 4.44 -9.12 2.59
C LYS A 46 4.69 -7.62 2.79
N THR A 47 3.68 -6.77 2.65
CA THR A 47 3.75 -5.34 2.95
C THR A 47 4.00 -5.08 4.43
N TYR A 48 4.92 -4.15 4.74
CA TYR A 48 5.26 -3.78 6.12
C TYR A 48 5.70 -2.32 6.22
N GLY A 49 5.64 -1.77 7.43
CA GLY A 49 6.13 -0.43 7.75
C GLY A 49 7.32 -0.47 8.69
N GLU A 50 8.24 0.47 8.56
CA GLU A 50 9.29 0.75 9.54
C GLU A 50 9.09 2.17 10.04
N PHE A 51 8.73 2.31 11.31
CA PHE A 51 8.39 3.58 11.95
C PHE A 51 9.29 3.83 13.15
N ASN A 52 9.68 5.08 13.35
CA ASN A 52 10.50 5.59 14.45
C ASN A 52 9.77 6.80 15.08
N PRO A 53 8.68 6.58 15.82
CA PRO A 53 7.96 7.65 16.52
C PRO A 53 8.82 8.31 17.60
N ILE A 54 8.47 9.54 17.96
CA ILE A 54 9.17 10.31 19.00
C ILE A 54 9.19 9.51 20.31
N GLY A 55 10.38 9.27 20.86
CA GLY A 55 10.59 8.57 22.12
C GLY A 55 11.05 7.11 22.02
N GLY A 56 11.25 6.55 20.82
CA GLY A 56 12.01 5.30 20.62
C GLY A 56 11.33 3.99 21.06
N PHE A 57 10.29 4.07 21.90
CA PHE A 57 9.68 2.90 22.54
C PHE A 57 8.95 1.98 21.55
N ALA A 58 8.36 2.58 20.52
CA ALA A 58 7.53 1.96 19.51
C ALA A 58 8.29 1.78 18.16
N ASP A 59 9.60 1.99 18.13
CA ASP A 59 10.42 1.96 16.92
C ASP A 59 10.54 0.57 16.30
N GLY A 60 10.66 0.53 14.97
CA GLY A 60 11.01 -0.64 14.18
C GLY A 60 9.89 -1.12 13.27
N ARG A 61 9.89 -2.43 12.98
CA ARG A 61 9.00 -3.02 11.97
C ARG A 61 7.59 -3.31 12.50
N TYR A 62 6.60 -2.95 11.69
CA TYR A 62 5.17 -3.21 11.89
C TYR A 62 4.65 -4.04 10.71
N LYS A 63 3.86 -5.07 11.01
CA LYS A 63 3.23 -5.91 9.98
C LYS A 63 1.94 -5.25 9.49
N LEU A 64 1.63 -5.40 8.20
CA LEU A 64 0.30 -5.07 7.70
C LEU A 64 -0.71 -6.04 8.33
N VAL A 65 -1.81 -5.51 8.86
CA VAL A 65 -2.92 -6.32 9.39
C VAL A 65 -4.20 -6.14 8.61
N ASP A 66 -4.36 -5.00 7.95
CA ASP A 66 -5.52 -4.68 7.15
C ASP A 66 -5.19 -3.62 6.10
N TYR A 67 -5.98 -3.55 5.04
CA TYR A 67 -5.89 -2.49 4.03
C TYR A 67 -7.24 -2.25 3.35
N ASP A 68 -7.42 -1.02 2.88
CA ASP A 68 -8.57 -0.63 2.06
C ASP A 68 -8.05 0.04 0.79
N LEU A 69 -8.42 -0.51 -0.36
CA LEU A 69 -8.02 -0.03 -1.68
C LEU A 69 -9.28 0.31 -2.47
N LYS A 70 -9.46 1.60 -2.77
CA LYS A 70 -10.64 2.13 -3.45
C LYS A 70 -10.25 2.94 -4.67
N LYS A 71 -10.91 2.70 -5.80
CA LYS A 71 -10.83 3.59 -6.96
C LYS A 71 -11.69 4.82 -6.66
N VAL A 72 -11.11 6.02 -6.68
CA VAL A 72 -11.81 7.27 -6.35
C VAL A 72 -12.13 8.12 -7.57
N LYS A 73 -11.32 8.00 -8.63
CA LYS A 73 -11.52 8.62 -9.95
C LYS A 73 -10.93 7.69 -11.03
N PRO A 74 -11.14 7.95 -12.33
CA PRO A 74 -10.41 7.25 -13.38
C PRO A 74 -8.90 7.26 -13.10
N ASN A 75 -8.28 6.08 -13.08
CA ASN A 75 -6.86 5.85 -12.80
C ASN A 75 -6.34 6.34 -11.44
N ILE A 76 -7.18 6.90 -10.56
CA ILE A 76 -6.76 7.38 -9.24
C ILE A 76 -7.38 6.50 -8.16
N TYR A 77 -6.51 6.04 -7.26
CA TYR A 77 -6.83 5.13 -6.19
C TYR A 77 -6.45 5.76 -4.85
N TYR A 78 -7.24 5.42 -3.84
CA TYR A 78 -6.94 5.66 -2.44
C TYR A 78 -6.57 4.34 -1.79
N LEU A 79 -5.46 4.34 -1.06
CA LEU A 79 -4.94 3.19 -0.34
C LEU A 79 -4.75 3.56 1.13
N LYS A 80 -5.52 2.93 2.00
CA LYS A 80 -5.31 2.95 3.44
C LYS A 80 -4.65 1.64 3.88
N LEU A 81 -3.60 1.74 4.68
CA LEU A 81 -2.83 0.63 5.21
C LEU A 81 -2.84 0.69 6.74
N ILE A 82 -3.19 -0.41 7.39
CA ILE A 82 -3.19 -0.51 8.85
C ILE A 82 -2.07 -1.46 9.27
N PHE A 83 -1.10 -0.91 9.99
CA PHE A 83 0.06 -1.63 10.47
C PHE A 83 -0.02 -1.84 11.97
N GLN A 84 0.45 -3.00 12.45
CA GLN A 84 0.54 -3.28 13.87
C GLN A 84 1.89 -3.85 14.28
N LYS A 85 2.32 -3.48 15.48
CA LYS A 85 3.47 -4.06 16.19
C LYS A 85 3.04 -4.46 17.59
N LYS A 86 3.45 -5.65 18.03
CA LYS A 86 3.29 -6.11 19.41
C LYS A 86 4.66 -6.08 20.09
N LYS A 87 4.76 -5.49 21.28
CA LYS A 87 5.96 -5.50 22.14
C LYS A 87 5.53 -5.80 23.57
N GLY A 88 5.80 -7.01 24.05
CA GLY A 88 5.23 -7.51 25.30
C GLY A 88 3.71 -7.49 25.28
N SER A 89 3.10 -6.86 26.28
CA SER A 89 1.64 -6.67 26.37
C SER A 89 1.10 -5.48 25.57
N PHE A 90 1.98 -4.63 25.03
CA PHE A 90 1.58 -3.45 24.26
C PHE A 90 1.37 -3.79 22.78
N ARG A 91 0.36 -3.16 22.18
CA ARG A 91 0.09 -3.20 20.74
C ARG A 91 0.05 -1.77 20.21
N PHE A 92 0.90 -1.49 19.24
CA PHE A 92 0.98 -0.21 18.55
C PHE A 92 0.35 -0.37 17.17
N THR A 93 -0.48 0.59 16.79
CA THR A 93 -1.12 0.64 15.49
C THR A 93 -0.67 1.92 14.77
N GLN A 94 -0.36 1.80 13.49
CA GLN A 94 -0.02 2.91 12.61
C GLN A 94 -0.89 2.83 11.36
N GLU A 95 -1.57 3.91 11.03
CA GLU A 95 -2.34 4.03 9.79
C GLU A 95 -1.54 4.90 8.81
N VAL A 96 -1.46 4.45 7.56
CA VAL A 96 -0.80 5.19 6.48
C VAL A 96 -1.70 5.23 5.27
N GLU A 97 -1.83 6.40 4.67
CA GLU A 97 -2.72 6.64 3.55
C GLU A 97 -1.94 7.19 2.36
N TYR A 98 -2.27 6.70 1.17
CA TYR A 98 -1.71 7.18 -0.09
C TYR A 98 -2.81 7.37 -1.11
N TYR A 99 -2.70 8.46 -1.88
CA TYR A 99 -3.34 8.53 -3.19
C TYR A 99 -2.31 8.16 -4.24
N PHE A 100 -2.71 7.37 -5.22
CA PHE A 100 -1.85 7.09 -6.36
C PHE A 100 -2.63 7.07 -7.66
N TRP A 101 -1.96 7.46 -8.73
CA TRP A 101 -2.43 7.30 -10.08
C TRP A 101 -1.77 6.09 -10.72
N TYR A 102 -2.49 5.36 -11.57
CA TYR A 102 -2.00 4.20 -12.30
C TYR A 102 -2.78 3.95 -13.59
N ASP A 103 -2.06 3.73 -14.70
CA ASP A 103 -2.62 3.52 -16.06
C ASP A 103 -2.20 2.20 -16.71
N GLY A 104 -1.68 1.24 -15.95
CA GLY A 104 -1.16 -0.01 -16.52
C GLY A 104 0.35 -0.03 -16.76
N GLN A 105 0.97 1.12 -17.03
CA GLN A 105 2.41 1.22 -17.33
C GLN A 105 3.18 2.07 -16.33
N VAL A 106 2.54 3.07 -15.73
CA VAL A 106 3.15 4.00 -14.79
C VAL A 106 2.29 4.07 -13.54
N ILE A 107 2.93 4.00 -12.39
CA ILE A 107 2.30 4.27 -11.09
C ILE A 107 2.96 5.50 -10.44
N ALA A 108 2.14 6.44 -9.98
CA ALA A 108 2.57 7.69 -9.37
C ALA A 108 1.91 7.87 -8.01
N PHE A 109 2.68 7.87 -6.93
CA PHE A 109 2.20 8.07 -5.57
C PHE A 109 2.28 9.53 -5.17
N LYS A 110 1.20 10.07 -4.58
CA LYS A 110 1.22 11.31 -3.81
C LYS A 110 1.69 10.97 -2.39
N THR A 111 2.81 11.56 -1.98
CA THR A 111 3.36 11.40 -0.63
C THR A 111 3.55 12.76 0.03
N TYR A 112 3.76 12.80 1.35
CA TYR A 112 4.07 14.06 2.05
C TYR A 112 5.41 14.69 1.61
N LYS A 113 6.31 13.89 1.01
CA LYS A 113 7.58 14.37 0.43
C LYS A 113 7.45 14.77 -1.05
N GLY A 114 6.25 14.75 -1.61
CA GLY A 114 5.99 15.00 -3.02
C GLY A 114 5.64 13.74 -3.80
N LYS A 115 5.70 13.86 -5.13
CA LYS A 115 5.27 12.81 -6.05
C LYS A 115 6.40 11.81 -6.29
N VAL A 116 6.10 10.51 -6.23
CA VAL A 116 7.06 9.44 -6.54
C VAL A 116 6.51 8.58 -7.67
N ARG A 117 7.28 8.38 -8.76
CA ARG A 117 6.85 7.67 -9.97
C ARG A 117 7.66 6.39 -10.19
N TYR A 118 7.02 5.36 -10.73
CA TYR A 118 7.63 4.10 -11.11
C TYR A 118 7.03 3.60 -12.42
N PHE A 119 7.84 2.93 -13.23
CA PHE A 119 7.39 2.20 -14.41
C PHE A 119 7.07 0.75 -14.00
N ILE A 120 5.92 0.26 -14.44
CA ILE A 120 5.49 -1.12 -14.30
C ILE A 120 5.97 -1.89 -15.53
N PRO A 121 6.70 -3.01 -15.36
CA PRO A 121 7.08 -3.86 -16.47
C PRO A 121 5.85 -4.39 -17.22
N ASP A 122 6.00 -4.56 -18.53
CA ASP A 122 4.96 -5.21 -19.34
C ASP A 122 4.66 -6.63 -18.82
N LYS A 123 3.39 -7.01 -18.87
CA LYS A 123 2.97 -8.37 -18.51
C LYS A 123 3.65 -9.36 -19.46
N LYS A 124 4.21 -10.44 -18.91
CA LYS A 124 4.73 -11.54 -19.71
C LYS A 124 3.57 -12.41 -20.15
N ILE A 125 3.55 -12.74 -21.44
CA ILE A 125 2.56 -13.65 -22.01
C ILE A 125 3.21 -15.02 -22.19
N LYS A 126 2.57 -16.05 -21.66
CA LYS A 126 2.97 -17.45 -21.84
C LYS A 126 1.94 -18.16 -22.69
N ILE A 127 2.41 -18.82 -23.74
CA ILE A 127 1.57 -19.68 -24.60
C ILE A 127 1.79 -21.13 -24.16
N ILE A 128 0.73 -21.78 -23.69
CA ILE A 128 0.78 -23.16 -23.18
C ILE A 128 -0.08 -24.05 -24.06
N LYS A 129 0.50 -25.12 -24.61
CA LYS A 129 -0.27 -26.13 -25.34
C LYS A 129 -1.10 -26.97 -24.35
N ARG A 130 -2.42 -27.03 -24.54
CA ARG A 130 -3.34 -27.90 -23.77
C ARG A 130 -4.21 -28.69 -24.73
N GLY A 131 -3.95 -30.00 -24.81
CA GLY A 131 -4.64 -30.88 -25.77
C GLY A 131 -4.37 -30.46 -27.22
N GLU A 132 -5.44 -30.26 -27.98
CA GLU A 132 -5.38 -29.81 -29.39
C GLU A 132 -5.27 -28.28 -29.54
N GLY A 133 -5.32 -27.52 -28.44
CA GLY A 133 -5.32 -26.05 -28.45
C GLY A 133 -4.14 -25.40 -27.73
N TYR A 134 -4.14 -24.07 -27.77
CA TYR A 134 -3.22 -23.21 -27.00
C TYR A 134 -4.01 -22.33 -26.03
N VAL A 135 -3.47 -22.15 -24.83
CA VAL A 135 -3.97 -21.20 -23.83
C VAL A 135 -2.94 -20.09 -23.69
N ILE A 136 -3.42 -18.85 -23.75
CA ILE A 136 -2.63 -17.66 -23.47
C ILE A 136 -2.82 -17.33 -21.98
N GLU A 137 -1.75 -17.43 -21.20
CA GLU A 137 -1.74 -17.07 -19.78
C GLU A 137 -0.89 -15.80 -19.59
N GLU A 138 -1.49 -14.75 -19.00
CA GLU A 138 -0.77 -13.55 -18.58
C GLU A 138 -0.15 -13.78 -17.18
N GLU A 139 1.16 -13.60 -17.07
CA GLU A 139 1.83 -13.66 -15.78
C GLU A 139 1.58 -12.36 -14.99
N PRO A 140 1.15 -12.46 -13.73
CA PRO A 140 0.88 -11.27 -12.93
C PRO A 140 2.18 -10.60 -12.50
N VAL A 141 2.18 -9.27 -12.47
CA VAL A 141 3.38 -8.49 -12.13
C VAL A 141 3.38 -8.17 -10.63
N VAL A 142 4.47 -8.47 -9.94
CA VAL A 142 4.67 -8.09 -8.53
C VAL A 142 5.75 -7.03 -8.43
N MET A 143 5.43 -5.89 -7.83
CA MET A 143 6.38 -4.82 -7.57
C MET A 143 6.51 -4.52 -6.08
N SER A 144 7.66 -3.99 -5.69
CA SER A 144 7.91 -3.44 -4.36
C SER A 144 8.22 -1.96 -4.45
N PHE A 145 7.58 -1.17 -3.61
CA PHE A 145 7.78 0.27 -3.52
C PHE A 145 8.24 0.62 -2.10
N VAL A 146 9.17 1.58 -2.01
CA VAL A 146 9.55 2.18 -0.72
C VAL A 146 8.97 3.58 -0.69
N LEU A 147 7.91 3.75 0.10
CA LEU A 147 7.18 5.01 0.19
C LEU A 147 7.46 5.69 1.52
N PRO A 148 7.71 7.01 1.55
CA PRO A 148 7.88 7.72 2.79
C PRO A 148 6.54 7.79 3.53
N ALA A 149 6.56 7.50 4.84
CA ALA A 149 5.46 7.75 5.76
C ALA A 149 5.89 8.74 6.86
N ILE A 150 4.92 9.37 7.53
CA ILE A 150 5.25 10.24 8.68
C ILE A 150 5.91 9.37 9.75
N GLY A 151 7.09 9.80 10.22
CA GLY A 151 7.87 9.03 11.19
C GLY A 151 8.43 7.71 10.65
N GLY A 152 8.52 7.49 9.33
CA GLY A 152 9.04 6.23 8.82
C GLY A 152 8.95 6.03 7.30
N LYS A 153 8.83 4.76 6.91
CA LYS A 153 8.67 4.31 5.51
C LYS A 153 7.80 3.06 5.44
N VAL A 154 7.13 2.89 4.32
CA VAL A 154 6.34 1.71 3.98
C VAL A 154 7.02 0.96 2.85
N TYR A 155 7.21 -0.33 3.05
CA TYR A 155 7.60 -1.29 2.02
C TYR A 155 6.32 -1.92 1.47
N LEU A 156 5.79 -1.30 0.42
CA LEU A 156 4.53 -1.68 -0.20
C LEU A 156 4.77 -2.71 -1.30
N TYR A 157 4.04 -3.81 -1.26
CA TYR A 157 4.07 -4.79 -2.34
C TYR A 157 2.72 -4.88 -3.02
N LEU A 158 2.70 -4.60 -4.32
CA LEU A 158 1.50 -4.68 -5.14
C LEU A 158 1.63 -5.79 -6.17
N LEU A 159 0.50 -6.45 -6.42
CA LEU A 159 0.29 -7.40 -7.50
C LEU A 159 -0.67 -6.75 -8.51
N PHE A 160 -0.25 -6.70 -9.78
CA PHE A 160 -1.02 -6.19 -10.89
C PHE A 160 -1.51 -7.37 -11.73
N ARG A 161 -2.83 -7.47 -11.93
CA ARG A 161 -3.52 -8.52 -12.70
C ARG A 161 -4.39 -7.93 -13.78
#